data_AF-A0A920R511-F1
#
_entry.id   AF-A0A920R511-F1
#
_cell.length_a   1.000
_cell.length_b   1.000
_cell.length_c   1.000
_cell.angle_alpha   90.00
_cell.angle_beta   90.00
_cell.angle_gamma   90.00
#
_symmetry.space_group_name_H-M   'P 1'
#
loop_
_entity.id
_entity.type
_entity.pdbx_description
1 polymer ?
#
loop_
_entity_poly.entity_id
_entity_poly.type
_entity_poly.pdbx_seq_one_letter_code
_entity_poly.pdbx_strand_id
1 'polypeptide(L)' 'MRHYGQTARVEIPMHDFERFEHIRFEAEQIVLASGYKAMELDPKGFRSGALNDVLNLSVPEPSIVNVSK' A
#
# COMPACT_ATOMS: atom_id res chain seq x y z
N MET A 1 -4.53 -0.51 -9.82
CA MET A 1 -3.95 0.62 -10.58
C MET A 1 -5.07 1.50 -11.12
N ARG A 2 -4.81 2.81 -11.24
CA ARG A 2 -5.66 3.77 -11.93
C ARG A 2 -4.99 4.24 -13.22
N HIS A 3 -5.79 4.48 -14.26
CA HIS A 3 -5.31 4.92 -15.56
C HIS A 3 -5.46 6.43 -15.70
N TYR A 4 -4.35 7.13 -15.99
CA TYR A 4 -4.30 8.57 -16.22
C TYR A 4 -3.65 8.86 -17.57
N GLY A 5 -4.38 8.58 -18.65
CA GLY A 5 -3.88 8.75 -20.01
C GLY A 5 -2.67 7.86 -20.29
N GLN A 6 -1.49 8.45 -20.31
CA GLN A 6 -0.22 7.75 -20.55
C GLN A 6 0.51 7.34 -19.25
N THR A 7 -0.07 7.64 -18.09
CA THR A 7 0.49 7.30 -16.78
C THR A 7 -0.37 6.24 -16.10
N ALA A 8 0.26 5.18 -15.62
CA ALA A 8 -0.38 4.23 -14.70
C ALA A 8 -0.04 4.64 -13.25
N ARG A 9 -1.08 4.88 -12.44
CA ARG A 9 -0.91 5.16 -11.01
C ARG A 9 -1.20 3.92 -10.18
N VAL A 10 -0.19 3.43 -9.48
CA VAL A 10 -0.24 2.26 -8.62
C VAL A 10 -0.79 2.65 -7.26
N GLU A 11 -1.78 1.89 -6.80
CA GLU A 11 -2.34 2.03 -5.45
C GLU A 11 -2.03 0.74 -4.70
N ILE A 12 -1.26 0.84 -3.61
CA ILE A 12 -0.96 -0.26 -2.67
C ILE A 12 -1.14 0.24 -1.24
N PRO A 13 -1.31 -0.65 -0.24
CA PRO A 13 -1.36 -0.23 1.16
C PRO A 13 -0.14 0.59 1.55
N MET A 14 -0.32 1.62 2.39
CA MET A 14 0.79 2.50 2.79
C MET A 14 1.89 1.76 3.54
N HIS A 15 1.55 0.71 4.30
CA HIS A 15 2.53 -0.13 5.00
C HIS A 15 3.40 -0.97 4.05
N ASP A 16 3.01 -1.11 2.79
CA ASP A 16 3.80 -1.80 1.76
C ASP A 16 4.72 -0.85 0.98
N PHE A 17 4.72 0.46 1.25
CA PHE A 17 5.51 1.43 0.46
C PHE A 17 7.00 1.13 0.50
N GLU A 18 7.56 0.89 1.69
CA GLU A 18 8.99 0.56 1.84
C GLU A 18 9.35 -0.73 1.09
N ARG A 19 8.51 -1.76 1.22
CA ARG A 19 8.69 -3.01 0.49
C ARG A 19 8.59 -2.82 -1.02
N PHE A 20 7.71 -1.94 -1.48
CA PHE A 20 7.53 -1.64 -2.89
C PHE A 20 8.75 -0.93 -3.49
N GLU A 21 9.43 -0.05 -2.74
CA GLU A 21 10.66 0.61 -3.21
C GLU A 21 11.74 -0.40 -3.64
N HIS A 22 11.79 -1.58 -3.00
CA HIS A 22 12.75 -2.63 -3.35
C HIS A 22 12.49 -3.26 -4.73
N ILE A 23 11.25 -3.21 -5.22
CA ILE A 23 10.84 -3.76 -6.52
C ILE A 23 10.40 -2.69 -7.51
N ARG A 24 10.49 -1.41 -7.13
CA ARG A 24 9.91 -0.29 -7.86
C ARG A 24 10.40 -0.22 -9.29
N PHE A 25 11.70 -0.47 -9.50
CA PHE A 25 12.29 -0.49 -10.82
C PHE A 25 11.70 -1.58 -11.71
N GLU A 26 11.57 -2.82 -11.21
CA GLU A 26 10.98 -3.94 -11.96
C GLU A 26 9.51 -3.68 -12.27
N ALA A 27 8.75 -3.18 -11.30
CA ALA A 27 7.36 -2.79 -11.48
C ALA A 27 7.22 -1.71 -12.56
N GLU A 28 8.10 -0.71 -12.56
CA GLU A 28 8.13 0.34 -13.58
C GLU A 28 8.38 -0.24 -14.97
N GLN A 29 9.35 -1.14 -15.13
CA GLN A 29 9.63 -1.77 -16.42
C GLN A 29 8.43 -2.55 -16.96
N ILE A 30 7.72 -3.29 -16.09
CA ILE A 30 6.51 -4.02 -16.47
C ILE A 30 5.42 -3.05 -16.93
N VAL A 31 5.22 -1.96 -16.20
CA VAL A 31 4.23 -0.93 -16.56
C VAL A 31 4.58 -0.27 -17.89
N LEU A 32 5.83 0.12 -18.12
CA LEU A 32 6.28 0.72 -19.38
C LEU A 32 6.13 -0.27 -20.55
N ALA A 33 6.49 -1.53 -20.36
CA ALA A 33 6.33 -2.59 -21.35
C ALA A 33 4.85 -2.84 -21.73
N SER A 34 3.91 -2.50 -20.85
CA SER A 34 2.47 -2.57 -21.13
C SER A 34 1.91 -1.38 -21.93
N GLY A 35 2.76 -0.40 -22.29
CA GLY A 35 2.40 0.72 -23.17
C GLY A 35 2.17 2.06 -22.48
N TYR A 36 2.40 2.16 -21.17
CA TYR A 36 2.43 3.45 -20.47
C TYR A 36 3.76 4.17 -20.71
N LYS A 37 3.74 5.49 -20.61
CA LYS A 37 4.94 6.33 -20.63
C LYS A 37 5.54 6.56 -19.25
N ALA A 38 4.74 6.34 -18.19
CA ALA A 38 5.17 6.55 -16.81
C ALA A 38 4.40 5.65 -15.84
N MET A 39 5.08 5.30 -14.74
CA MET A 39 4.48 4.72 -13.55
C MET A 39 4.59 5.70 -12.38
N GLU A 40 3.52 5.88 -11.63
CA GLU A 40 3.53 6.64 -10.37
C GLU A 40 2.97 5.80 -9.23
N LEU A 41 3.53 5.94 -8.03
CA LEU A 41 2.91 5.44 -6.80
C LEU A 41 1.96 6.51 -6.27
N ASP A 42 0.70 6.17 -5.99
CA ASP A 42 -0.24 7.12 -5.38
C ASP A 42 0.22 7.45 -3.96
N PRO A 43 0.51 8.72 -3.62
CA PRO A 43 0.99 9.09 -2.29
C PRO A 43 -0.06 8.85 -1.19
N LYS A 44 -1.34 8.68 -1.55
CA LYS A 44 -2.42 8.36 -0.60
C LYS A 44 -2.56 6.85 -0.37
N GLY A 45 -1.84 6.03 -1.12
CA GLY A 45 -1.95 4.57 -1.08
C GLY A 45 -3.34 4.07 -1.49
N PHE A 46 -3.50 2.76 -1.43
CA PHE A 46 -4.77 2.08 -1.61
C PHE A 46 -5.61 2.21 -0.34
N ARG A 47 -6.81 2.75 -0.47
CA ARG A 47 -7.79 2.84 0.62
C ARG A 47 -8.90 1.82 0.41
N SER A 48 -8.77 0.64 1.01
CA SER A 48 -9.83 -0.38 1.07
C SER A 48 -10.89 -0.02 2.12
N GLY A 49 -11.58 1.10 1.91
CA GLY A 49 -12.72 1.52 2.71
C GLY A 49 -12.37 2.01 4.12
N ALA A 50 -12.97 3.14 4.51
CA ALA A 50 -12.78 3.80 5.81
C ALA A 50 -13.13 2.94 7.05
N LEU A 51 -13.70 1.75 6.87
CA LEU A 51 -14.12 0.86 7.96
C LEU A 51 -12.94 0.17 8.65
N ASN A 52 -11.90 -0.22 7.91
CA ASN A 52 -10.73 -0.91 8.48
C ASN A 52 -9.86 0.03 9.34
N ASP A 53 -9.78 1.30 8.97
CA ASP A 53 -9.03 2.32 9.72
C ASP A 53 -9.70 2.62 11.09
N VAL A 54 -11.02 2.54 11.18
CA VAL A 54 -11.78 2.71 12.44
C VAL A 54 -11.58 1.51 13.36
N LEU A 55 -11.48 0.29 12.81
CA LEU A 55 -11.30 -0.93 13.60
C LEU A 55 -9.89 -1.03 14.21
N ASN A 56 -8.85 -0.55 13.51
CA ASN A 56 -7.47 -0.53 14.02
C ASN A 56 -7.24 0.46 15.17
N LEU A 57 -8.16 1.41 15.41
CA LEU A 57 -8.12 2.29 16.58
C LEU A 57 -8.74 1.64 17.84
N SER A 58 -9.38 0.46 17.70
CA SER A 58 -10.22 -0.13 18.73
C SER A 58 -9.74 -1.45 19.32
N VAL A 59 -8.55 -1.92 18.96
CA VAL A 59 -7.94 -3.07 19.64
C VAL A 59 -6.94 -2.56 20.68
N PRO A 60 -7.32 -2.38 21.96
CA PRO A 60 -6.33 -2.34 23.02
C PRO A 60 -5.67 -3.72 23.05
N GLU A 61 -4.33 -3.75 22.96
CA GLU A 61 -3.59 -5.00 23.09
C GLU A 61 -4.01 -5.74 24.37
N PRO A 62 -4.26 -7.06 24.31
CA PRO A 62 -4.50 -7.82 25.51
C PRO A 62 -3.24 -7.76 26.38
N SER A 63 -3.34 -7.04 27.49
CA SER A 63 -2.32 -7.03 28.54
C SER A 63 -2.26 -8.44 29.11
N ILE A 64 -1.25 -9.22 28.70
CA ILE A 64 -0.94 -10.50 29.34
C ILE A 64 -0.41 -10.17 30.73
N VAL A 65 -1.30 -10.18 31.73
CA VAL A 65 -0.93 -10.22 33.14
C VAL A 65 -0.60 -11.68 33.45
N ASN A 66 0.69 -12.03 33.41
CA ASN A 66 1.13 -13.31 33.94
C ASN A 66 1.36 -13.15 35.46
N VAL A 67 0.41 -13.65 36.25
CA VAL A 67 0.54 -13.77 37.70
C VAL A 67 1.48 -14.94 37.99
N SER A 68 2.66 -14.64 38.56
CA SER A 68 3.54 -15.65 39.16
C SER A 68 2.82 -16.34 40.33
N LYS A 69 2.82 -17.67 40.32
CA LYS A 69 2.63 -18.51 41.51
C LYS A 69 3.98 -19.03 41.98
#